data_AF-A0A0G1B3V0-F1
#
_entry.id   AF-A0A0G1B3V0-F1
#
_cell.length_a   1.000
_cell.length_b   1.000
_cell.length_c   1.000
_cell.angle_alpha   90.00
_cell.angle_beta   90.00
_cell.angle_gamma   90.00
#
_symmetry.space_group_name_H-M   'P 1'
#
loop_
_entity.id
_entity.type
_entity.pdbx_description
1 polymer ?
#
loop_
_entity_poly.entity_id
_entity_poly.type
_entity_poly.pdbx_seq_one_letter_code
_entity_poly.pdbx_strand_id
1 'polypeptide(L)'
;MKEVISEGIEQTPKEEKFNFPEIGAIKEDMISLCRKMKEAFDQARYNVLVSDEVGGRIPALILRKIIKKLHPDKELRTLFVASGQKSGLPDYENDRDIEKYKKLVDYFKKAVGPDDYILLVTQHIYSGLTIQKLSVAISDAAQMMKGLDIAATSSFHISKKELKRGVIDSDDEEREFRTGVPASRRPIVASNIYIGSEGSLSTDEMEKRHNRLTGVAKEIEYNPSPILYTKAMEKCGKDMNFYSDDELKNIFGIEEGDSVEVIFSKKWETPENMKRYEAISSKPLSDEERKQLREDIKKTREDVNTLVQEILKEVWGL
;
A
#
# COMPACT_ATOMS: atom_id res chain seq x y z
N MET A 1 18.39 -8.55 -52.98
CA MET A 1 19.00 -9.22 -51.81
C MET A 1 20.41 -8.68 -51.68
N LYS A 2 20.85 -8.03 -50.61
CA LYS A 2 20.37 -7.95 -49.22
C LYS A 2 20.87 -6.64 -48.59
N GLU A 3 19.97 -6.06 -47.80
CA GLU A 3 20.18 -5.49 -46.47
C GLU A 3 21.03 -4.22 -46.31
N VAL A 4 20.30 -3.10 -46.31
CA VAL A 4 20.58 -1.92 -45.49
C VAL A 4 19.96 -2.20 -44.12
N ILE A 5 20.78 -2.31 -43.07
CA ILE A 5 20.31 -2.21 -41.69
C ILE A 5 20.90 -0.92 -41.13
N SER A 6 20.07 0.12 -41.15
CA SER A 6 20.27 1.32 -40.36
C SER A 6 20.00 0.97 -38.90
N GLU A 7 21.04 0.96 -38.08
CA GLU A 7 20.92 0.93 -36.62
C GLU A 7 20.38 2.29 -36.14
N GLY A 8 19.06 2.42 -36.20
CA GLY A 8 18.33 3.42 -35.43
C GLY A 8 18.22 2.95 -34.00
N ILE A 9 19.21 3.26 -33.16
CA ILE A 9 18.96 3.34 -31.72
C ILE A 9 18.20 4.65 -31.52
N GLU A 10 16.87 4.58 -31.68
CA GLU A 10 15.98 5.58 -31.09
C GLU A 10 16.13 5.46 -29.57
N GLN A 11 17.08 6.21 -29.02
CA GLN A 11 17.03 6.62 -27.63
C GLN A 11 15.76 7.45 -27.48
N THR A 12 14.69 6.81 -27.03
CA THR A 12 13.52 7.52 -26.53
C THR A 12 14.01 8.43 -25.39
N PRO A 13 13.78 9.74 -25.43
CA PRO A 13 14.21 10.63 -24.36
C PRO A 13 13.44 10.22 -23.10
N LYS A 14 14.18 9.76 -22.09
CA LYS A 14 13.69 9.56 -20.73
C LYS A 14 13.34 10.94 -20.17
N GLU A 15 12.12 11.42 -20.39
CA GLU A 15 11.54 12.46 -19.52
C GLU A 15 11.27 11.79 -18.17
N GLU A 16 12.29 11.66 -17.32
CA GLU A 16 12.11 11.22 -15.94
C GLU A 16 11.37 12.33 -15.17
N LYS A 17 10.04 12.34 -15.33
CA LYS A 17 9.13 13.29 -14.68
C LYS A 17 8.97 13.04 -13.17
N PHE A 18 9.40 11.86 -12.70
CA PHE A 18 9.27 11.41 -11.33
C PHE A 18 10.64 11.19 -10.70
N ASN A 19 10.82 11.66 -9.46
CA ASN A 19 11.99 11.37 -8.65
C ASN A 19 12.05 9.89 -8.25
N PHE A 20 10.90 9.24 -8.08
CA PHE A 20 10.76 7.84 -7.71
C PHE A 20 10.02 7.07 -8.82
N PRO A 21 10.68 6.12 -9.50
CA PRO A 21 10.06 5.35 -10.58
C PRO A 21 8.84 4.54 -10.09
N GLU A 22 8.80 4.16 -8.82
CA GLU A 22 7.69 3.44 -8.20
C GLU A 22 6.39 4.27 -8.21
N ILE A 23 6.48 5.60 -8.09
CA ILE A 23 5.31 6.49 -8.19
C ILE A 23 4.87 6.62 -9.66
N GLY A 24 5.82 6.68 -10.59
CA GLY A 24 5.52 6.66 -12.03
C GLY A 24 4.87 5.34 -12.47
N ALA A 25 5.25 4.22 -11.86
CA ALA A 25 4.77 2.88 -12.23
C ALA A 25 3.27 2.67 -11.97
N ILE A 26 2.68 3.39 -11.02
CA ILE A 26 1.23 3.31 -10.74
C ILE A 26 0.38 4.26 -11.59
N LYS A 27 0.99 5.03 -12.51
CA LYS A 27 0.30 6.07 -13.28
C LYS A 27 -0.91 5.56 -14.06
N GLU A 28 -0.70 4.58 -14.93
CA GLU A 28 -1.77 4.07 -15.80
C GLU A 28 -2.88 3.39 -14.99
N ASP A 29 -2.51 2.68 -13.93
CA ASP A 29 -3.42 2.06 -12.98
C ASP A 29 -4.29 3.11 -12.28
N MET A 30 -3.69 4.23 -11.85
CA MET A 30 -4.39 5.36 -11.24
C MET A 30 -5.30 6.11 -12.21
N ILE A 31 -4.87 6.30 -13.46
CA ILE A 31 -5.72 6.91 -14.52
C ILE A 31 -6.94 6.02 -14.77
N SER A 32 -6.73 4.72 -14.96
CA SER A 32 -7.80 3.74 -15.15
C SER A 32 -8.77 3.73 -13.96
N LEU A 33 -8.24 3.72 -12.72
CA LEU A 33 -9.04 3.81 -11.50
C LEU A 33 -9.90 5.08 -11.48
N CYS A 34 -9.30 6.24 -11.75
CA CYS A 34 -10.01 7.52 -11.75
C CYS A 34 -11.09 7.59 -12.84
N ARG A 35 -10.87 7.01 -14.03
CA ARG A 35 -11.90 6.88 -15.08
C ARG A 35 -13.09 6.06 -14.58
N LYS A 36 -12.84 4.92 -13.94
CA LYS A 36 -13.89 4.05 -13.37
C LYS A 36 -14.67 4.71 -12.22
N MET A 37 -14.02 5.63 -11.49
CA MET A 37 -14.60 6.37 -10.36
C MET A 37 -15.13 7.76 -10.74
N LYS A 38 -15.05 8.15 -12.01
CA LYS A 38 -15.28 9.54 -12.46
C LYS A 38 -16.62 10.08 -11.97
N GLU A 39 -17.70 9.33 -12.15
CA GLU A 39 -19.04 9.74 -11.71
C GLU A 39 -19.11 9.98 -10.19
N ALA A 40 -18.51 9.10 -9.38
CA ALA A 40 -18.50 9.26 -7.93
C ALA A 40 -17.72 10.50 -7.49
N PHE A 41 -16.64 10.83 -8.20
CA PHE A 41 -15.88 12.05 -7.96
C PHE A 41 -16.62 13.29 -8.44
N ASP A 42 -17.25 13.28 -9.61
CA ASP A 42 -18.04 14.40 -10.12
C ASP A 42 -19.20 14.74 -9.19
N GLN A 43 -19.86 13.71 -8.63
CA GLN A 43 -20.93 13.85 -7.64
C GLN A 43 -20.44 14.23 -6.23
N ALA A 44 -19.13 14.39 -6.04
CA ALA A 44 -18.55 14.70 -4.75
C ALA A 44 -19.02 13.72 -3.66
N ARG A 45 -19.05 12.42 -3.96
CA ARG A 45 -19.70 11.40 -3.11
C ARG A 45 -19.06 11.26 -1.73
N TYR A 46 -17.73 11.12 -1.68
CA TYR A 46 -17.02 10.67 -0.47
C TYR A 46 -16.69 11.80 0.49
N ASN A 47 -17.04 11.71 1.77
CA ASN A 47 -16.64 12.68 2.80
C ASN A 47 -15.57 12.14 3.77
N VAL A 48 -15.25 10.84 3.68
CA VAL A 48 -14.14 10.22 4.40
C VAL A 48 -13.31 9.35 3.45
N LEU A 49 -12.00 9.53 3.47
CA LEU A 49 -11.03 8.59 2.88
C LEU A 49 -10.37 7.81 4.01
N VAL A 50 -10.41 6.49 3.91
CA VAL A 50 -9.64 5.59 4.77
C VAL A 50 -8.57 4.95 3.90
N SER A 51 -7.32 4.99 4.33
CA SER A 51 -6.20 4.40 3.62
C SER A 51 -5.60 3.28 4.45
N ASP A 52 -5.31 2.15 3.81
CA ASP A 52 -4.31 1.24 4.32
C ASP A 52 -2.93 1.96 4.23
N GLU A 53 -2.12 1.92 5.29
CA GLU A 53 -0.95 2.81 5.39
C GLU A 53 0.28 2.32 4.61
N VAL A 54 0.46 1.00 4.44
CA VAL A 54 1.66 0.44 3.79
C VAL A 54 1.64 0.46 2.27
N GLY A 55 0.47 0.37 1.63
CA GLY A 55 0.41 0.47 0.17
C GLY A 55 -0.42 1.68 -0.27
N GLY A 56 -1.55 1.87 0.41
CA GLY A 56 -2.63 2.75 0.00
C GLY A 56 -2.37 4.22 0.27
N ARG A 57 -1.37 4.60 1.08
CA ARG A 57 -1.21 6.00 1.48
C ARG A 57 -0.84 6.92 0.32
N ILE A 58 0.05 6.51 -0.57
CA ILE A 58 0.34 7.28 -1.81
C ILE A 58 -0.92 7.39 -2.69
N PRO A 59 -1.59 6.29 -3.09
CA PRO A 59 -2.87 6.35 -3.82
C PRO A 59 -3.93 7.23 -3.13
N ALA A 60 -4.09 7.12 -1.82
CA ALA A 60 -5.06 7.91 -1.06
C ALA A 60 -4.73 9.40 -1.08
N LEU A 61 -3.45 9.78 -0.99
CA LEU A 61 -3.03 11.18 -1.11
C LEU A 61 -3.28 11.74 -2.52
N ILE A 62 -3.07 10.93 -3.56
CA ILE A 62 -3.41 11.29 -4.95
C ILE A 62 -4.92 11.53 -5.08
N LEU A 63 -5.74 10.56 -4.68
CA LEU A 63 -7.21 10.67 -4.74
C LEU A 63 -7.73 11.85 -3.91
N ARG A 64 -7.19 12.07 -2.72
CA ARG A 64 -7.53 13.22 -1.87
C ARG A 64 -7.27 14.55 -2.59
N LYS A 65 -6.14 14.69 -3.26
CA LYS A 65 -5.78 15.89 -4.03
C LYS A 65 -6.71 16.08 -5.23
N ILE A 66 -7.04 15.01 -5.95
CA ILE A 66 -8.02 15.05 -7.05
C ILE A 66 -9.38 15.52 -6.54
N ILE A 67 -9.93 14.90 -5.50
CA ILE A 67 -11.23 15.29 -4.92
C ILE A 67 -11.22 16.75 -4.48
N LYS A 68 -10.15 17.21 -3.82
CA LYS A 68 -10.01 18.62 -3.39
C LYS A 68 -9.78 19.60 -4.54
N LYS A 69 -9.27 19.16 -5.70
CA LYS A 69 -9.15 19.99 -6.90
C LYS A 69 -10.50 20.13 -7.61
N LEU A 70 -11.27 19.04 -7.70
CA LEU A 70 -12.60 19.04 -8.28
C LEU A 70 -13.63 19.74 -7.38
N HIS A 71 -13.49 19.58 -6.06
CA HIS A 71 -14.41 20.12 -5.04
C HIS A 71 -13.63 20.79 -3.90
N PRO A 72 -13.16 22.03 -4.07
CA PRO A 72 -12.31 22.73 -3.09
C PRO A 72 -12.96 22.85 -1.70
N ASP A 73 -14.24 23.17 -1.66
CA ASP A 73 -15.00 23.46 -0.44
C ASP A 73 -15.46 22.21 0.30
N LYS A 74 -15.31 21.03 -0.31
CA LYS A 74 -15.79 19.77 0.26
C LYS A 74 -14.98 19.39 1.49
N GLU A 75 -15.64 19.26 2.63
CA GLU A 75 -15.00 18.69 3.81
C GLU A 75 -14.64 17.22 3.55
N LEU A 76 -13.36 16.89 3.74
CA LEU A 76 -12.83 15.57 3.43
C LEU A 76 -11.91 15.13 4.56
N ARG A 77 -12.42 14.25 5.41
CA ARG A 77 -11.63 13.58 6.45
C ARG A 77 -10.74 12.52 5.79
N THR A 78 -9.52 12.36 6.31
CA THR A 78 -8.58 11.36 5.80
C THR A 78 -7.97 10.63 6.99
N LEU A 79 -8.06 9.30 6.97
CA LEU A 79 -7.54 8.41 7.98
C LEU A 79 -6.53 7.46 7.36
N PHE A 80 -5.46 7.20 8.10
CA PHE A 80 -4.45 6.22 7.74
C PHE A 80 -4.45 5.14 8.82
N VAL A 81 -4.65 3.90 8.40
CA VAL A 81 -4.68 2.75 9.30
C VAL A 81 -3.39 1.98 9.10
N ALA A 82 -2.68 1.71 10.19
CA ALA A 82 -1.51 0.83 10.18
C ALA A 82 -1.94 -0.61 9.86
N SER A 83 -1.97 -0.94 8.57
CA SER A 83 -2.41 -2.23 8.00
C SER A 83 -1.46 -2.71 6.90
N GLY A 84 -1.37 -4.03 6.65
CA GLY A 84 -0.44 -4.67 5.69
C GLY A 84 0.56 -5.63 6.37
N GLN A 85 1.63 -6.06 5.69
CA GLN A 85 2.56 -7.08 6.21
C GLN A 85 3.31 -6.69 7.52
N LYS A 86 3.79 -7.71 8.25
CA LYS A 86 4.53 -7.75 9.54
C LYS A 86 3.71 -7.69 10.85
N SER A 87 2.77 -6.76 11.02
CA SER A 87 1.80 -6.81 12.13
C SER A 87 0.41 -7.05 11.54
N GLY A 88 -0.02 -8.32 11.54
CA GLY A 88 -1.28 -8.72 10.94
C GLY A 88 -2.44 -7.87 11.46
N LEU A 89 -3.34 -7.48 10.56
CA LEU A 89 -4.60 -6.85 10.97
C LEU A 89 -5.33 -7.79 11.93
N PRO A 90 -5.84 -7.27 13.07
CA PRO A 90 -6.50 -8.10 14.06
C PRO A 90 -7.71 -8.78 13.45
N ASP A 91 -7.85 -10.07 13.74
CA ASP A 91 -8.98 -10.85 13.28
C ASP A 91 -10.16 -10.71 14.25
N TYR A 92 -11.37 -10.52 13.71
CA TYR A 92 -12.59 -10.45 14.49
C TYR A 92 -13.13 -11.85 14.86
N GLU A 93 -12.66 -12.91 14.19
CA GLU A 93 -13.04 -14.30 14.46
C GLU A 93 -12.09 -14.98 15.46
N ASN A 94 -10.95 -14.35 15.77
CA ASN A 94 -9.94 -14.91 16.66
C ASN A 94 -10.02 -14.28 18.06
N ASP A 95 -10.38 -15.07 19.07
CA ASP A 95 -10.44 -14.64 20.46
C ASP A 95 -9.14 -13.98 20.96
N ARG A 96 -7.97 -14.36 20.40
CA ARG A 96 -6.68 -13.78 20.79
C ARG A 96 -6.49 -12.34 20.29
N ASP A 97 -7.22 -11.94 19.26
CA ASP A 97 -7.11 -10.62 18.65
C ASP A 97 -8.30 -9.70 18.99
N ILE A 98 -9.31 -10.18 19.72
CA ILE A 98 -10.55 -9.44 19.98
C ILE A 98 -10.32 -8.05 20.59
N GLU A 99 -9.36 -7.91 21.50
CA GLU A 99 -9.02 -6.62 22.11
C GLU A 99 -8.31 -5.67 21.13
N LYS A 100 -7.47 -6.20 20.23
CA LYS A 100 -6.85 -5.41 19.16
C LYS A 100 -7.89 -5.01 18.11
N TYR A 101 -8.84 -5.89 17.82
CA TYR A 101 -9.96 -5.62 16.93
C TYR A 101 -10.86 -4.51 17.49
N LYS A 102 -11.24 -4.57 18.77
CA LYS A 102 -11.96 -3.47 19.44
C LYS A 102 -11.21 -2.14 19.35
N LYS A 103 -9.88 -2.14 19.55
CA LYS A 103 -9.06 -0.93 19.36
C LYS A 103 -9.13 -0.39 17.94
N LEU A 104 -9.14 -1.24 16.90
CA LEU A 104 -9.31 -0.83 15.52
C LEU A 104 -10.71 -0.22 15.26
N VAL A 105 -11.76 -0.85 15.77
CA VAL A 105 -13.14 -0.34 15.67
C VAL A 105 -13.26 1.02 16.37
N ASP A 106 -12.72 1.16 17.58
CA ASP A 106 -12.74 2.42 18.33
C ASP A 106 -11.87 3.51 17.70
N TYR A 107 -10.82 3.13 16.96
CA TYR A 107 -10.06 4.06 16.14
C TYR A 107 -10.94 4.64 15.01
N PHE A 108 -11.72 3.80 14.33
CA PHE A 108 -12.64 4.25 13.30
C PHE A 108 -13.79 5.10 13.84
N LYS A 109 -14.42 4.70 14.96
CA LYS A 109 -15.54 5.46 15.58
C LYS A 109 -15.23 6.93 15.84
N LYS A 110 -13.95 7.28 16.02
CA LYS A 110 -13.52 8.68 16.23
C LYS A 110 -13.64 9.54 14.99
N ALA A 111 -13.81 8.95 13.81
CA ALA A 111 -13.70 9.67 12.55
C ALA A 111 -14.67 9.25 11.45
N VAL A 112 -15.44 8.17 11.65
CA VAL A 112 -16.53 7.76 10.75
C VAL A 112 -17.86 7.76 11.51
N GLY A 113 -18.96 8.02 10.80
CA GLY A 113 -20.31 8.05 11.34
C GLY A 113 -21.40 7.67 10.33
N PRO A 114 -22.67 7.63 10.75
CA PRO A 114 -23.79 7.12 9.93
C PRO A 114 -24.07 7.97 8.69
N ASP A 115 -23.69 9.25 8.71
CA ASP A 115 -23.88 10.15 7.57
C ASP A 115 -22.78 10.07 6.52
N ASP A 116 -21.78 9.23 6.75
CA ASP A 116 -20.58 9.19 5.92
C ASP A 116 -20.72 8.29 4.71
N TYR A 117 -20.17 8.78 3.60
CA TYR A 117 -19.84 7.97 2.44
C TYR A 117 -18.33 7.81 2.40
N ILE A 118 -17.88 6.59 2.65
CA ILE A 118 -16.48 6.27 2.93
C ILE A 118 -15.85 5.66 1.67
N LEU A 119 -14.62 6.08 1.37
CA LEU A 119 -13.78 5.43 0.38
C LEU A 119 -12.59 4.77 1.08
N LEU A 120 -12.54 3.44 1.09
CA LEU A 120 -11.38 2.67 1.53
C LEU A 120 -10.40 2.52 0.36
N VAL A 121 -9.16 2.95 0.55
CA VAL A 121 -8.12 2.98 -0.47
C VAL A 121 -6.99 2.03 -0.09
N THR A 122 -6.62 1.15 -1.01
CA THR A 122 -5.43 0.31 -0.96
C THR A 122 -4.64 0.49 -2.26
N GLN A 123 -3.37 0.15 -2.26
CA GLN A 123 -2.62 0.03 -3.52
C GLN A 123 -3.03 -1.25 -4.22
N HIS A 124 -2.76 -2.39 -3.59
CA HIS A 124 -2.75 -3.67 -4.26
C HIS A 124 -3.57 -4.71 -3.52
N ILE A 125 -4.44 -5.39 -4.26
CA ILE A 125 -5.23 -6.52 -3.75
C ILE A 125 -4.53 -7.82 -4.13
N TYR A 126 -3.88 -8.46 -3.15
CA TYR A 126 -3.32 -9.80 -3.30
C TYR A 126 -4.38 -10.87 -3.04
N SER A 127 -4.73 -11.15 -1.78
CA SER A 127 -5.79 -12.11 -1.41
C SER A 127 -7.16 -11.46 -1.14
N GLY A 128 -7.20 -10.15 -0.90
CA GLY A 128 -8.41 -9.44 -0.47
C GLY A 128 -8.67 -9.44 1.04
N LEU A 129 -7.86 -10.14 1.85
CA LEU A 129 -8.07 -10.23 3.30
C LEU A 129 -7.96 -8.86 4.01
N THR A 130 -6.99 -8.04 3.63
CA THR A 130 -6.80 -6.70 4.23
C THR A 130 -8.06 -5.86 4.07
N ILE A 131 -8.57 -5.75 2.83
CA ILE A 131 -9.77 -4.94 2.57
C ILE A 131 -11.03 -5.55 3.19
N GLN A 132 -11.11 -6.89 3.29
CA GLN A 132 -12.20 -7.57 3.97
C GLN A 132 -12.22 -7.17 5.45
N LYS A 133 -11.12 -7.38 6.19
CA LYS A 133 -11.01 -7.05 7.62
C LYS A 133 -11.26 -5.57 7.91
N LEU A 134 -10.69 -4.68 7.10
CA LEU A 134 -10.92 -3.24 7.23
C LEU A 134 -12.37 -2.86 6.95
N SER A 135 -13.00 -3.43 5.92
CA SER A 135 -14.38 -3.13 5.58
C SER A 135 -15.36 -3.53 6.68
N VAL A 136 -15.14 -4.68 7.31
CA VAL A 136 -15.94 -5.14 8.46
C VAL A 136 -15.72 -4.21 9.66
N ALA A 137 -14.47 -3.88 10.00
CA ALA A 137 -14.18 -2.97 11.11
C ALA A 137 -14.78 -1.56 10.92
N ILE A 138 -14.79 -1.05 9.69
CA ILE A 138 -15.45 0.22 9.35
C ILE A 138 -16.96 0.11 9.52
N SER A 139 -17.57 -0.98 9.04
CA SER A 139 -19.01 -1.24 9.18
C SER A 139 -19.44 -1.33 10.64
N ASP A 140 -18.64 -2.00 11.48
CA ASP A 140 -18.90 -2.12 12.91
C ASP A 140 -18.74 -0.78 13.65
N ALA A 141 -17.84 0.09 13.16
CA ALA A 141 -17.63 1.43 13.71
C ALA A 141 -18.72 2.43 13.30
N ALA A 142 -19.24 2.32 12.06
CA ALA A 142 -20.23 3.24 11.49
C ALA A 142 -21.46 2.47 11.00
N GLN A 143 -22.21 1.93 11.97
CA GLN A 143 -23.50 1.32 11.66
C GLN A 143 -24.39 2.33 10.91
N MET A 144 -25.04 1.87 9.85
CA MET A 144 -25.92 2.68 8.99
C MET A 144 -25.22 3.81 8.21
N MET A 145 -23.90 3.71 7.96
CA MET A 145 -23.22 4.61 7.01
C MET A 145 -23.93 4.67 5.65
N LYS A 146 -23.88 5.82 4.96
CA LYS A 146 -24.50 6.00 3.64
C LYS A 146 -23.93 5.08 2.57
N GLY A 147 -22.64 4.76 2.67
CA GLY A 147 -22.01 3.80 1.80
C GLY A 147 -20.51 3.63 2.06
N LEU A 148 -19.99 2.49 1.66
CA LEU A 148 -18.57 2.18 1.67
C LEU A 148 -18.18 1.67 0.29
N ASP A 149 -17.34 2.43 -0.41
CA ASP A 149 -16.70 1.99 -1.64
C ASP A 149 -15.23 1.65 -1.35
N ILE A 150 -14.66 0.74 -2.16
CA ILE A 150 -13.26 0.35 -2.11
C ILE A 150 -12.58 0.75 -3.43
N ALA A 151 -11.39 1.33 -3.34
CA ALA A 151 -10.54 1.66 -4.47
C ALA A 151 -9.15 1.01 -4.31
N ALA A 152 -8.72 0.29 -5.34
CA ALA A 152 -7.39 -0.29 -5.45
C ALA A 152 -6.73 0.15 -6.76
N THR A 153 -5.43 0.45 -6.72
CA THR A 153 -4.68 0.72 -7.97
C THR A 153 -4.61 -0.54 -8.80
N SER A 154 -4.32 -1.69 -8.19
CA SER A 154 -4.27 -2.96 -8.90
C SER A 154 -4.70 -4.17 -8.05
N SER A 155 -4.80 -5.32 -8.70
CA SER A 155 -5.05 -6.63 -8.08
C SER A 155 -4.21 -7.72 -8.74
N PHE A 156 -3.79 -8.73 -7.97
CA PHE A 156 -3.02 -9.89 -8.45
C PHE A 156 -3.96 -11.01 -8.86
N HIS A 157 -4.33 -11.06 -10.13
CA HIS A 157 -5.18 -12.11 -10.71
C HIS A 157 -6.55 -12.33 -10.04
N ILE A 158 -6.99 -11.44 -9.13
CA ILE A 158 -8.32 -11.47 -8.54
C ILE A 158 -9.21 -10.43 -9.21
N SER A 159 -10.24 -10.89 -9.90
CA SER A 159 -11.22 -10.01 -10.52
C SER A 159 -12.20 -9.40 -9.50
N LYS A 160 -12.81 -8.27 -9.86
CA LYS A 160 -13.95 -7.71 -9.10
C LYS A 160 -15.07 -8.73 -8.85
N LYS A 161 -15.30 -9.66 -9.79
CA LYS A 161 -16.34 -10.70 -9.68
C LYS A 161 -15.99 -11.71 -8.58
N GLU A 162 -14.71 -12.03 -8.42
CA GLU A 162 -14.24 -12.94 -7.37
C GLU A 162 -14.31 -12.30 -5.99
N LEU A 163 -13.89 -11.04 -5.86
CA LEU A 163 -14.04 -10.29 -4.60
C LEU A 163 -15.50 -10.22 -4.12
N LYS A 164 -16.45 -10.08 -5.05
CA LYS A 164 -17.89 -10.12 -4.73
C LYS A 164 -18.38 -11.48 -4.21
N ARG A 165 -17.68 -12.57 -4.51
CA ARG A 165 -18.01 -13.90 -3.96
C ARG A 165 -17.52 -14.07 -2.52
N GLY A 166 -16.64 -13.19 -2.05
CA GLY A 166 -15.97 -13.27 -0.76
C GLY A 166 -14.59 -13.94 -0.84
N VAL A 167 -13.83 -13.73 0.22
CA VAL A 167 -12.41 -14.07 0.38
C VAL A 167 -12.25 -15.39 1.15
N ILE A 168 -11.18 -16.12 0.82
CA ILE A 168 -10.71 -17.33 1.50
C ILE A 168 -9.24 -17.06 1.84
N ASP A 169 -8.78 -17.40 3.04
CA ASP A 169 -7.36 -17.31 3.42
C ASP A 169 -6.61 -18.64 3.23
N SER A 170 -5.29 -18.63 3.48
CA SER A 170 -4.46 -19.84 3.38
C SER A 170 -4.85 -20.93 4.37
N ASP A 171 -5.35 -20.56 5.54
CA ASP A 171 -5.73 -21.50 6.60
C ASP A 171 -7.06 -22.18 6.23
N ASP A 172 -7.96 -21.43 5.61
CA ASP A 172 -9.20 -21.90 5.01
C ASP A 172 -8.89 -22.90 3.87
N GLU A 173 -7.96 -22.57 2.97
CA GLU A 173 -7.53 -23.46 1.88
C GLU A 173 -6.87 -24.74 2.42
N GLU A 174 -5.99 -24.60 3.41
CA GLU A 174 -5.34 -25.75 4.05
C GLU A 174 -6.36 -26.65 4.76
N ARG A 175 -7.35 -26.05 5.45
CA ARG A 175 -8.42 -26.79 6.09
C ARG A 175 -9.29 -27.50 5.06
N GLU A 176 -9.66 -26.85 3.96
CA GLU A 176 -10.42 -27.46 2.88
C GLU A 176 -9.65 -28.64 2.29
N PHE A 177 -8.35 -28.48 2.03
CA PHE A 177 -7.48 -29.55 1.56
C PHE A 177 -7.41 -30.74 2.54
N ARG A 178 -7.26 -30.47 3.85
CA ARG A 178 -7.14 -31.50 4.89
C ARG A 178 -8.46 -32.22 5.20
N THR A 179 -9.59 -31.51 5.13
CA THR A 179 -10.89 -32.01 5.61
C THR A 179 -11.86 -32.37 4.48
N GLY A 180 -11.62 -31.89 3.26
CA GLY A 180 -12.55 -31.98 2.13
C GLY A 180 -13.80 -31.12 2.30
N VAL A 181 -13.91 -30.31 3.36
CA VAL A 181 -15.04 -29.42 3.61
C VAL A 181 -14.74 -28.06 2.99
N PRO A 182 -15.56 -27.57 2.04
CA PRO A 182 -15.34 -26.27 1.42
C PRO A 182 -15.28 -25.14 2.45
N ALA A 183 -14.31 -24.24 2.30
CA ALA A 183 -14.20 -23.07 3.17
C ALA A 183 -15.38 -22.11 3.00
N SER A 184 -15.79 -21.47 4.10
CA SER A 184 -16.81 -20.42 4.05
C SER A 184 -16.19 -19.13 3.56
N ARG A 185 -16.65 -18.62 2.41
CA ARG A 185 -16.18 -17.33 1.88
C ARG A 185 -16.60 -16.20 2.80
N ARG A 186 -15.65 -15.37 3.22
CA ARG A 186 -15.89 -14.17 4.02
C ARG A 186 -16.27 -13.00 3.09
N PRO A 187 -17.48 -12.44 3.19
CA PRO A 187 -17.89 -11.36 2.30
C PRO A 187 -17.10 -10.07 2.58
N ILE A 188 -16.93 -9.26 1.53
CA ILE A 188 -16.38 -7.91 1.65
C ILE A 188 -17.54 -6.94 1.77
N VAL A 189 -17.54 -6.12 2.82
CA VAL A 189 -18.60 -5.13 3.07
C VAL A 189 -18.33 -3.89 2.21
N ALA A 190 -18.88 -3.83 1.00
CA ALA A 190 -18.75 -2.66 0.14
C ALA A 190 -19.91 -2.55 -0.85
N SER A 191 -20.34 -1.32 -1.13
CA SER A 191 -21.28 -0.99 -2.19
C SER A 191 -20.62 -1.18 -3.56
N ASN A 192 -19.40 -0.67 -3.73
CA ASN A 192 -18.60 -0.84 -4.94
C ASN A 192 -17.15 -1.19 -4.62
N ILE A 193 -16.54 -1.94 -5.53
CA ILE A 193 -15.10 -2.17 -5.57
C ILE A 193 -14.62 -1.68 -6.95
N TYR A 194 -13.66 -0.75 -6.93
CA TYR A 194 -13.01 -0.18 -8.10
C TYR A 194 -11.55 -0.63 -8.10
N ILE A 195 -11.11 -1.19 -9.23
CA ILE A 195 -9.74 -1.68 -9.42
C ILE A 195 -9.20 -1.00 -10.67
N GLY A 196 -8.04 -0.35 -10.60
CA GLY A 196 -7.39 0.25 -11.76
C GLY A 196 -7.01 -0.79 -12.80
N SER A 197 -6.18 -1.76 -12.41
CA SER A 197 -5.72 -2.86 -13.27
C SER A 197 -5.82 -4.25 -12.60
N GLU A 198 -6.19 -5.26 -13.38
CA GLU A 198 -6.21 -6.67 -12.96
C GLU A 198 -4.98 -7.36 -13.60
N GLY A 199 -4.02 -7.81 -12.80
CA GLY A 199 -2.80 -8.48 -13.27
C GLY A 199 -1.54 -7.61 -13.43
N SER A 200 -1.49 -6.43 -12.80
CA SER A 200 -0.31 -5.56 -12.82
C SER A 200 0.79 -6.07 -11.86
N LEU A 201 2.02 -6.17 -12.36
CA LEU A 201 3.24 -6.48 -11.58
C LEU A 201 3.91 -5.22 -11.00
N SER A 202 3.33 -4.03 -11.21
CA SER A 202 4.00 -2.74 -10.95
C SER A 202 4.19 -2.39 -9.46
N THR A 203 3.88 -3.28 -8.53
CA THR A 203 3.56 -2.90 -7.14
C THR A 203 4.54 -3.35 -6.05
N ASP A 204 5.33 -4.40 -6.28
CA ASP A 204 6.18 -4.98 -5.23
C ASP A 204 7.25 -4.00 -4.71
N GLU A 205 7.79 -3.15 -5.59
CA GLU A 205 8.82 -2.18 -5.22
C GLU A 205 8.28 -0.99 -4.41
N MET A 206 7.03 -0.58 -4.64
CA MET A 206 6.42 0.53 -3.89
C MET A 206 6.06 0.11 -2.45
N GLU A 207 5.58 -1.13 -2.25
CA GLU A 207 5.32 -1.69 -0.91
C GLU A 207 6.60 -1.72 -0.07
N LYS A 208 7.72 -2.16 -0.69
CA LYS A 208 9.04 -2.27 -0.06
C LYS A 208 9.63 -0.95 0.46
N ARG A 209 9.20 0.19 -0.09
CA ARG A 209 9.77 1.53 0.21
C ARG A 209 8.76 2.51 0.81
N HIS A 210 7.52 2.08 1.03
CA HIS A 210 6.43 2.99 1.40
C HIS A 210 6.70 3.78 2.67
N ASN A 211 7.31 3.15 3.68
CA ASN A 211 7.63 3.80 4.95
C ASN A 211 8.59 4.98 4.75
N ARG A 212 9.59 4.83 3.87
CA ARG A 212 10.59 5.87 3.55
C ARG A 212 9.97 6.99 2.71
N LEU A 213 9.15 6.65 1.70
CA LEU A 213 8.49 7.63 0.85
C LEU A 213 7.45 8.47 1.60
N THR A 214 6.76 7.87 2.57
CA THR A 214 5.64 8.52 3.27
C THR A 214 5.98 9.06 4.65
N GLY A 215 7.13 8.69 5.21
CA GLY A 215 7.63 9.15 6.50
C GLY A 215 6.91 8.57 7.71
N VAL A 216 6.19 7.48 7.53
CA VAL A 216 5.44 6.78 8.57
C VAL A 216 5.75 5.30 8.56
N ALA A 217 5.45 4.63 9.66
CA ALA A 217 5.58 3.19 9.80
C ALA A 217 4.57 2.66 10.82
N LYS A 218 4.55 1.33 10.93
CA LYS A 218 3.86 0.60 11.97
C LYS A 218 4.72 0.38 13.19
N GLU A 219 4.05 0.17 14.31
CA GLU A 219 4.67 -0.42 15.49
C GLU A 219 4.79 -1.95 15.36
N ILE A 220 5.74 -2.53 16.12
CA ILE A 220 5.88 -3.99 16.26
C ILE A 220 4.61 -4.57 16.89
N GLU A 221 4.17 -3.99 17.99
CA GLU A 221 2.87 -4.29 18.57
C GLU A 221 1.77 -3.57 17.80
N TYR A 222 0.67 -4.27 17.54
CA TYR A 222 -0.41 -3.69 16.74
C TYR A 222 -1.01 -2.44 17.41
N ASN A 223 -1.01 -1.35 16.65
CA ASN A 223 -1.68 -0.10 16.95
C ASN A 223 -2.35 0.36 15.65
N PRO A 224 -3.66 0.68 15.63
CA PRO A 224 -4.35 1.07 14.40
C PRO A 224 -3.83 2.40 13.82
N SER A 225 -3.23 3.27 14.65
CA SER A 225 -2.62 4.51 14.17
C SER A 225 -1.17 4.28 13.74
N PRO A 226 -0.75 4.73 12.55
CA PRO A 226 0.66 4.73 12.18
C PRO A 226 1.45 5.71 13.06
N ILE A 227 2.75 5.47 13.15
CA ILE A 227 3.71 6.33 13.86
C ILE A 227 4.68 6.96 12.86
N LEU A 228 5.39 8.01 13.28
CA LEU A 228 6.44 8.60 12.47
C LEU A 228 7.56 7.57 12.24
N TYR A 229 8.03 7.45 11.00
CA TYR A 229 9.10 6.49 10.65
C TYR A 229 10.33 6.70 11.53
N THR A 230 10.74 7.94 11.77
CA THR A 230 11.89 8.25 12.65
C THR A 230 11.69 7.73 14.08
N LYS A 231 10.48 7.81 14.63
CA LYS A 231 10.16 7.27 15.96
C LYS A 231 10.16 5.74 15.96
N ALA A 232 9.70 5.12 14.88
CA ALA A 232 9.78 3.67 14.71
C ALA A 232 11.25 3.23 14.71
N MET A 233 12.12 3.93 13.98
CA MET A 233 13.55 3.61 13.92
C MET A 233 14.29 3.88 15.23
N GLU A 234 13.86 4.87 16.01
CA GLU A 234 14.38 5.11 17.36
C GLU A 234 14.05 3.96 18.33
N LYS A 235 12.86 3.36 18.19
CA LYS A 235 12.39 2.26 19.07
C LYS A 235 12.90 0.89 18.63
N CYS A 236 12.95 0.65 17.32
CA CYS A 236 13.12 -0.68 16.75
C CYS A 236 14.42 -0.85 15.96
N GLY A 237 15.19 0.24 15.77
CA GLY A 237 16.34 0.26 14.89
C GLY A 237 15.96 0.45 13.41
N LYS A 238 16.95 0.49 12.53
CA LYS A 238 16.80 0.71 11.08
C LYS A 238 16.01 -0.41 10.41
N ASP A 239 15.01 -0.02 9.63
CA ASP A 239 14.30 -0.88 8.68
C ASP A 239 15.14 -0.96 7.41
N MET A 240 16.05 -1.93 7.42
CA MET A 240 16.96 -2.20 6.31
C MET A 240 16.30 -3.17 5.32
N ASN A 241 16.37 -2.86 4.02
CA ASN A 241 15.79 -3.67 2.95
C ASN A 241 16.87 -4.40 2.16
N PHE A 242 16.75 -5.73 2.19
CA PHE A 242 17.66 -6.70 1.57
C PHE A 242 18.06 -6.39 0.13
N TYR A 243 17.12 -5.95 -0.70
CA TYR A 243 17.32 -5.80 -2.14
C TYR A 243 17.80 -4.40 -2.54
N SER A 244 17.50 -3.39 -1.72
CA SER A 244 17.74 -1.99 -2.08
C SER A 244 18.85 -1.30 -1.30
N ASP A 245 19.25 -1.83 -0.14
CA ASP A 245 20.22 -1.17 0.70
C ASP A 245 21.62 -1.72 0.39
N ASP A 246 22.44 -0.92 -0.29
CA ASP A 246 23.82 -1.28 -0.59
C ASP A 246 24.64 -1.56 0.69
N GLU A 247 24.24 -0.96 1.82
CA GLU A 247 24.79 -1.27 3.15
C GLU A 247 24.54 -2.75 3.54
N LEU A 248 23.36 -3.32 3.24
CA LEU A 248 23.09 -4.75 3.45
C LEU A 248 23.86 -5.63 2.47
N LYS A 249 23.90 -5.24 1.18
CA LYS A 249 24.70 -5.99 0.19
C LYS A 249 26.17 -6.09 0.61
N ASN A 250 26.72 -5.00 1.16
CA ASN A 250 28.07 -4.97 1.70
C ASN A 250 28.23 -5.82 2.97
N ILE A 251 27.28 -5.78 3.91
CA ILE A 251 27.31 -6.60 5.13
C ILE A 251 27.35 -8.09 4.78
N PHE A 252 26.55 -8.52 3.81
CA PHE A 252 26.39 -9.92 3.45
C PHE A 252 27.25 -10.36 2.26
N GLY A 253 28.04 -9.47 1.67
CA GLY A 253 28.88 -9.76 0.51
C GLY A 253 28.09 -10.25 -0.71
N ILE A 254 26.94 -9.63 -0.95
CA ILE A 254 26.03 -9.99 -2.05
C ILE A 254 26.57 -9.39 -3.35
N GLU A 255 26.74 -10.24 -4.35
CA GLU A 255 27.28 -9.90 -5.66
C GLU A 255 26.20 -10.01 -6.75
N GLU A 256 26.40 -9.30 -7.86
CA GLU A 256 25.50 -9.38 -9.00
C GLU A 256 25.52 -10.79 -9.60
N GLY A 257 24.35 -11.44 -9.66
CA GLY A 257 24.21 -12.83 -10.14
C GLY A 257 24.10 -13.89 -9.04
N ASP A 258 24.23 -13.52 -7.76
CA ASP A 258 23.91 -14.44 -6.66
C ASP A 258 22.46 -14.92 -6.73
N SER A 259 22.24 -16.23 -6.59
CA SER A 259 20.89 -16.77 -6.45
C SER A 259 20.33 -16.51 -5.04
N VAL A 260 19.00 -16.43 -4.94
CA VAL A 260 18.27 -16.31 -3.65
C VAL A 260 18.71 -17.41 -2.67
N GLU A 261 18.90 -18.63 -3.16
CA GLU A 261 19.36 -19.75 -2.34
C GLU A 261 20.77 -19.53 -1.80
N VAL A 262 21.73 -19.08 -2.63
CA VAL A 262 23.11 -18.79 -2.21
C VAL A 262 23.14 -17.69 -1.15
N ILE A 263 22.35 -16.65 -1.38
CA ILE A 263 22.17 -15.54 -0.44
C ILE A 263 21.72 -16.04 0.94
N PHE A 264 20.59 -16.74 1.01
CA PHE A 264 19.97 -17.06 2.31
C PHE A 264 20.68 -18.20 3.02
N SER A 265 21.18 -19.21 2.28
CA SER A 265 21.79 -20.40 2.90
C SER A 265 23.30 -20.28 3.18
N LYS A 266 24.03 -19.41 2.46
CA LYS A 266 25.51 -19.35 2.55
C LYS A 266 26.04 -18.01 3.03
N LYS A 267 25.35 -16.91 2.73
CA LYS A 267 25.83 -15.55 3.02
C LYS A 267 25.11 -14.93 4.21
N TRP A 268 23.80 -15.10 4.31
CA TRP A 268 22.95 -14.47 5.33
C TRP A 268 23.13 -15.08 6.73
N GLU A 269 23.04 -16.39 6.85
CA GLU A 269 22.98 -17.09 8.15
C GLU A 269 24.34 -17.30 8.84
N THR A 270 25.42 -16.67 8.39
CA THR A 270 26.70 -16.77 9.11
C THR A 270 26.61 -15.96 10.42
N PRO A 271 27.08 -16.51 11.57
CA PRO A 271 27.03 -15.80 12.85
C PRO A 271 27.73 -14.42 12.82
N GLU A 272 28.76 -14.28 11.99
CA GLU A 272 29.53 -13.05 11.82
C GLU A 272 28.74 -11.98 11.06
N ASN A 273 28.06 -12.36 9.97
CA ASN A 273 27.23 -11.42 9.22
C ASN A 273 25.98 -11.03 9.99
N MET A 274 25.35 -11.97 10.71
CA MET A 274 24.23 -11.66 11.59
C MET A 274 24.63 -10.70 12.71
N LYS A 275 25.80 -10.87 13.32
CA LYS A 275 26.31 -9.94 14.33
C LYS A 275 26.57 -8.54 13.76
N ARG A 276 27.09 -8.45 12.52
CA ARG A 276 27.29 -7.16 11.82
C ARG A 276 25.95 -6.51 11.49
N TYR A 277 25.00 -7.29 10.99
CA TYR A 277 23.64 -6.84 10.71
C TYR A 277 22.99 -6.28 11.96
N GLU A 278 22.94 -7.04 13.05
CA GLU A 278 22.35 -6.60 14.32
C GLU A 278 23.00 -5.31 14.85
N ALA A 279 24.34 -5.19 14.76
CA ALA A 279 25.06 -4.00 15.19
C ALA A 279 24.73 -2.72 14.39
N ILE A 280 24.16 -2.86 13.19
CA ILE A 280 23.78 -1.76 12.31
C ILE A 280 22.26 -1.55 12.36
N SER A 281 21.48 -2.61 12.20
CA SER A 281 20.03 -2.58 12.19
C SER A 281 19.46 -2.19 13.54
N SER A 282 20.13 -2.42 14.67
CA SER A 282 19.65 -1.98 15.98
C SER A 282 19.83 -0.48 16.25
N LYS A 283 20.55 0.25 15.40
CA LYS A 283 20.82 1.69 15.60
C LYS A 283 19.65 2.53 15.08
N PRO A 284 19.41 3.71 15.66
CA PRO A 284 18.49 4.69 15.07
C PRO A 284 19.07 5.24 13.75
N LEU A 285 18.23 5.97 13.00
CA LEU A 285 18.69 6.77 11.87
C LEU A 285 19.66 7.86 12.33
N SER A 286 20.80 7.96 11.66
CA SER A 286 21.75 9.05 11.76
C SER A 286 21.16 10.38 11.27
N ASP A 287 21.84 11.50 11.56
CA ASP A 287 21.38 12.82 11.13
C ASP A 287 21.30 12.97 9.61
N GLU A 288 22.26 12.39 8.87
CA GLU A 288 22.23 12.43 7.40
C GLU A 288 21.09 11.56 6.85
N GLU A 289 20.82 10.39 7.43
CA GLU A 289 19.66 9.56 7.05
C GLU A 289 18.34 10.27 7.35
N ARG A 290 18.23 10.97 8.48
CA ARG A 290 17.04 11.79 8.81
C ARG A 290 16.86 12.93 7.82
N LYS A 291 17.95 13.54 7.35
CA LYS A 291 17.92 14.60 6.35
C LYS A 291 17.53 14.06 4.97
N GLN A 292 18.09 12.92 4.57
CA GLN A 292 17.71 12.24 3.32
C GLN A 292 16.24 11.85 3.32
N LEU A 293 15.74 11.26 4.41
CA LEU A 293 14.32 10.93 4.58
C LEU A 293 13.41 12.14 4.37
N ARG A 294 13.77 13.31 4.90
CA ARG A 294 12.99 14.54 4.70
C ARG A 294 12.97 14.98 3.24
N GLU A 295 14.10 14.86 2.54
CA GLU A 295 14.17 15.18 1.11
C GLU A 295 13.38 14.17 0.28
N ASP A 296 13.43 12.88 0.62
CA ASP A 296 12.66 11.83 -0.06
C ASP A 296 11.15 12.04 0.10
N ILE A 297 10.69 12.40 1.31
CA ILE A 297 9.28 12.76 1.55
C ILE A 297 8.88 13.99 0.73
N LYS A 298 9.77 14.98 0.58
CA LYS A 298 9.51 16.17 -0.22
C LYS A 298 9.39 15.82 -1.71
N LYS A 299 10.35 15.07 -2.26
CA LYS A 299 10.31 14.56 -3.63
C LYS A 299 9.09 13.69 -3.90
N THR A 300 8.70 12.84 -2.94
CA THR A 300 7.48 12.03 -3.03
C THR A 300 6.24 12.92 -3.17
N ARG A 301 6.17 14.03 -2.45
CA ARG A 301 5.04 14.98 -2.57
C ARG A 301 5.03 15.69 -3.92
N GLU A 302 6.20 16.01 -4.47
CA GLU A 302 6.35 16.58 -5.81
C GLU A 302 5.84 15.59 -6.86
N ASP A 303 6.28 14.34 -6.81
CA ASP A 303 5.85 13.26 -7.70
C ASP A 303 4.34 13.01 -7.61
N VAL A 304 3.78 12.98 -6.39
CA VAL A 304 2.33 12.89 -6.19
C VAL A 304 1.60 14.07 -6.85
N ASN A 305 2.12 15.30 -6.74
CA ASN A 305 1.51 16.46 -7.41
C ASN A 305 1.58 16.33 -8.93
N THR A 306 2.73 15.92 -9.45
CA THR A 306 2.97 15.67 -10.86
C THR A 306 1.96 14.67 -11.40
N LEU A 307 1.82 13.50 -10.74
CA LEU A 307 0.87 12.47 -11.15
C LEU A 307 -0.58 12.95 -11.05
N VAL A 308 -0.94 13.71 -10.01
CA VAL A 308 -2.28 14.32 -9.90
C VAL A 308 -2.58 15.22 -11.10
N GLN A 309 -1.64 16.05 -11.55
CA GLN A 309 -1.86 16.91 -12.72
C GLN A 309 -2.07 16.08 -13.99
N GLU A 310 -1.29 15.01 -14.17
CA GLU A 310 -1.47 14.12 -15.32
C GLU A 310 -2.84 13.44 -15.30
N ILE A 311 -3.27 12.92 -14.15
CA ILE A 311 -4.58 12.29 -14.03
C ILE A 311 -5.71 13.29 -14.29
N LEU A 312 -5.61 14.51 -13.75
CA LEU A 312 -6.61 15.57 -13.98
C LEU A 312 -6.72 15.91 -15.47
N LYS A 313 -5.60 16.04 -16.16
CA LYS A 313 -5.56 16.26 -17.62
C LYS A 313 -6.17 15.09 -18.39
N GLU A 314 -5.79 13.85 -18.07
CA GLU A 314 -6.19 12.64 -18.81
C GLU A 314 -7.63 12.19 -18.58
N VAL A 315 -8.23 12.55 -17.44
CA VAL A 315 -9.57 12.08 -17.05
C VAL A 315 -10.60 13.22 -17.08
N TRP A 316 -10.20 14.45 -16.77
CA TRP A 316 -11.09 15.62 -16.74
C TRP A 316 -10.70 16.73 -17.74
N GLY A 317 -9.56 16.66 -18.41
CA GLY A 317 -9.12 17.70 -19.35
C GLY A 317 -8.71 19.02 -18.67
N LEU A 318 -8.35 18.97 -17.38
CA LEU A 318 -8.00 20.14 -16.54
C LEU A 318 -6.51 20.43 -16.47
#